data_AF-A0A0P7XHV9-F1
#
_entry.id   AF-A0A0P7XHV9-F1
#
_cell.length_a   1.000
_cell.length_b   1.000
_cell.length_c   1.000
_cell.angle_alpha   90.00
_cell.angle_beta   90.00
_cell.angle_gamma   90.00
#
_symmetry.space_group_name_H-M   'P 1'
#
loop_
_entity.id
_entity.type
_entity.pdbx_description
1 polymer ?
#
loop_
_entity_poly.entity_id
_entity_poly.type
_entity_poly.pdbx_seq_one_letter_code
_entity_poly.pdbx_strand_id
1 'polypeptide(L)'
;MTLSAPILLSIAVLFGAMTVAGIFPVLRLIRIHEAHHELKQGSASFLRSLAGWSIIAVWIGGAWFCATIIGDWAVTDDLDGAIDRAMVRLYVLLEILAMLAASD
;
A
#
# COMPACT_ATOMS: atom_id res chain seq x y z
N MET A 1 -32.89 11.42 -4.59
CA MET A 1 -31.56 11.87 -4.11
C MET A 1 -31.20 11.14 -2.81
N THR A 2 -31.02 9.82 -2.84
CA THR A 2 -30.77 8.99 -1.62
C THR A 2 -29.48 8.18 -1.69
N LEU A 3 -28.81 8.13 -2.85
CA LEU A 3 -27.55 7.38 -3.04
C LEU A 3 -26.32 8.11 -2.46
N SER A 4 -26.40 9.40 -2.17
CA SER A 4 -25.25 10.19 -1.69
C SER A 4 -24.82 9.84 -0.27
N ALA A 5 -25.75 9.55 0.64
CA ALA A 5 -25.45 9.20 2.03
C ALA A 5 -24.68 7.88 2.20
N PRO A 6 -25.06 6.74 1.57
CA PRO A 6 -24.29 5.50 1.69
C PRO A 6 -22.92 5.59 1.01
N ILE A 7 -22.78 6.37 -0.07
CA ILE A 7 -21.49 6.62 -0.74
C ILE A 7 -20.57 7.44 0.17
N LEU A 8 -21.07 8.50 0.80
CA LEU A 8 -20.29 9.30 1.76
C LEU A 8 -19.81 8.49 2.96
N LEU A 9 -20.68 7.62 3.50
CA LEU A 9 -20.32 6.75 4.62
C LEU A 9 -19.24 5.74 4.23
N SER A 10 -19.37 5.10 3.08
CA SER A 10 -18.39 4.11 2.60
C SER A 10 -17.04 4.77 2.32
N ILE A 11 -17.01 5.97 1.72
CA ILE A 11 -15.77 6.75 1.55
C ILE A 11 -15.14 7.09 2.90
N ALA A 12 -15.92 7.55 3.88
CA ALA A 12 -15.41 7.91 5.20
C ALA A 12 -14.82 6.70 5.95
N VAL A 13 -15.47 5.53 5.85
CA VAL A 13 -14.98 4.28 6.45
C VAL A 13 -13.69 3.83 5.77
N LEU A 14 -13.62 3.87 4.43
CA LEU A 14 -12.41 3.52 3.69
C LEU A 14 -11.25 4.46 4.01
N PHE A 15 -11.51 5.77 4.08
CA PHE A 15 -10.53 6.77 4.44
C PHE A 15 -10.02 6.58 5.87
N GLY A 16 -10.92 6.32 6.82
CA GLY A 16 -10.55 6.01 8.21
C GLY A 16 -9.70 4.75 8.32
N ALA A 17 -10.10 3.65 7.65
CA ALA A 17 -9.36 2.40 7.64
C ALA A 17 -7.96 2.55 7.03
N MET A 18 -7.85 3.27 5.91
CA MET A 18 -6.55 3.59 5.30
C MET A 18 -5.69 4.47 6.21
N THR A 19 -6.28 5.46 6.89
CA THR A 19 -5.54 6.34 7.80
C THR A 19 -4.99 5.56 8.99
N VAL A 20 -5.79 4.71 9.62
CA VAL A 20 -5.36 3.87 10.75
C VAL A 20 -4.27 2.88 10.33
N ALA A 21 -4.42 2.23 9.18
CA ALA A 21 -3.41 1.34 8.64
C ALA A 21 -2.11 2.09 8.25
N GLY A 22 -2.21 3.34 7.79
CA GLY A 22 -1.09 4.17 7.34
C GLY A 22 -0.36 4.93 8.45
N ILE A 23 -0.97 5.10 9.63
CA ILE A 23 -0.33 5.76 10.77
C ILE A 23 0.88 4.97 11.29
N PHE A 24 0.83 3.64 11.26
CA PHE A 24 1.92 2.80 11.74
C PHE A 24 3.27 3.05 11.04
N PRO A 25 3.37 3.04 9.69
CA PRO A 25 4.61 3.37 9.00
C PRO A 25 5.04 4.83 9.21
N VAL A 26 4.10 5.78 9.32
CA VAL A 26 4.40 7.20 9.59
C VAL A 26 5.04 7.39 10.97
N LEU A 27 4.48 6.77 12.01
CA LEU A 27 5.07 6.81 13.36
C LEU A 27 6.46 6.18 13.41
N ARG A 28 6.69 5.11 12.64
CA ARG A 28 8.02 4.51 12.50
C ARG A 28 9.00 5.47 11.82
N LEU A 29 8.55 6.20 10.80
CA LEU A 29 9.37 7.18 10.09
C LEU A 29 9.73 8.37 10.99
N ILE A 30 8.79 8.86 11.80
CA ILE A 30 9.01 9.91 12.79
C ILE A 30 10.07 9.48 13.82
N ARG A 31 9.95 8.28 14.40
CA ARG A 31 10.98 7.77 15.33
C ARG A 31 12.36 7.65 14.69
N ILE A 32 12.42 7.22 13.43
CA ILE A 32 13.68 7.15 12.69
C ILE A 32 14.24 8.56 12.46
N HIS A 33 13.39 9.55 12.18
CA HIS A 33 13.79 10.93 11.98
C HIS A 33 14.27 11.62 13.28
N GLU A 34 13.63 11.33 14.41
CA GLU A 34 14.08 11.78 15.74
C GLU A 34 15.42 11.14 16.10
N ALA A 35 15.57 9.83 15.91
CA ALA A 35 16.86 9.14 16.13
C ALA A 35 17.98 9.63 15.20
N HIS A 36 17.65 10.15 14.01
CA HIS A 36 18.60 10.75 13.06
C HIS A 36 19.19 12.08 13.56
N HIS A 37 18.45 12.86 14.36
CA HIS A 37 18.98 14.10 14.94
C HIS A 37 20.12 13.86 15.94
N GLU A 38 20.24 12.65 16.46
CA GLU A 38 21.23 12.30 17.49
C GLU A 38 22.52 11.69 16.92
N LEU A 39 22.50 11.15 15.69
CA LEU A 39 23.61 10.35 15.13
C LEU A 39 24.05 10.86 13.75
N LYS A 40 24.82 11.95 13.74
CA LYS A 40 25.65 12.35 12.58
C LYS A 40 26.81 11.36 12.41
N GLN A 41 26.80 10.54 11.35
CA GLN A 41 27.96 10.26 10.45
C GLN A 41 27.71 9.12 9.44
N GLY A 42 27.77 9.44 8.14
CA GLY A 42 28.86 8.91 7.30
C GLY A 42 28.55 7.89 6.20
N SER A 43 27.72 6.86 6.41
CA SER A 43 27.52 5.82 5.36
C SER A 43 26.20 5.04 5.50
N ALA A 44 25.71 4.85 6.73
CA ALA A 44 24.44 4.18 7.02
C ALA A 44 23.18 4.95 6.54
N SER A 45 23.33 6.11 5.90
CA SER A 45 22.25 7.01 5.50
C SER A 45 21.51 6.55 4.23
N PHE A 46 22.19 5.95 3.23
CA PHE A 46 21.56 5.55 1.97
C PHE A 46 20.66 4.31 2.11
N LEU A 47 21.15 3.24 2.75
CA LEU A 47 20.33 2.05 3.04
C LEU A 47 19.16 2.36 4.00
N ARG A 48 19.32 3.33 4.92
CA ARG A 48 18.25 3.77 5.83
C ARG A 48 17.26 4.74 5.19
N SER A 49 17.67 5.58 4.24
CA SER A 49 16.72 6.41 3.49
C SER A 49 15.85 5.56 2.58
N LEU A 50 16.42 4.53 1.94
CA LEU A 50 15.67 3.54 1.15
C LEU A 50 14.69 2.74 2.03
N ALA A 51 15.06 2.42 3.28
CA ALA A 51 14.20 1.69 4.20
C ALA A 51 12.92 2.47 4.57
N GLY A 52 12.98 3.80 4.69
CA GLY A 52 11.79 4.63 4.94
C GLY A 52 10.83 4.65 3.75
N TRP A 53 11.35 4.84 2.54
CA TRP A 53 10.55 4.91 1.32
C TRP A 53 10.02 3.55 0.85
N SER A 54 10.78 2.47 1.02
CA SER A 54 10.34 1.11 0.69
C SER A 54 9.14 0.68 1.55
N ILE A 55 9.11 1.04 2.83
CA ILE A 55 7.95 0.77 3.70
C ILE A 55 6.69 1.48 3.17
N ILE A 56 6.83 2.74 2.74
CA ILE A 56 5.71 3.50 2.15
C ILE A 56 5.27 2.85 0.83
N ALA A 57 6.20 2.49 -0.04
CA ALA A 57 5.90 1.84 -1.31
C ALA A 57 5.16 0.51 -1.14
N VAL A 58 5.62 -0.34 -0.19
CA VAL A 58 4.95 -1.60 0.16
C VAL A 58 3.55 -1.33 0.72
N TRP A 59 3.40 -0.32 1.55
CA TRP A 59 2.10 0.04 2.12
C TRP A 59 1.11 0.53 1.05
N ILE A 60 1.54 1.46 0.17
CA ILE A 60 0.74 1.94 -0.95
C ILE A 60 0.37 0.77 -1.88
N GLY A 61 1.33 -0.09 -2.21
CA GLY A 61 1.11 -1.25 -3.06
C GLY A 61 0.09 -2.23 -2.47
N GLY A 62 0.22 -2.56 -1.18
CA GLY A 62 -0.72 -3.42 -0.48
C GLY A 62 -2.13 -2.81 -0.37
N ALA A 63 -2.22 -1.52 -0.03
CA ALA A 63 -3.49 -0.83 0.06
C ALA A 63 -4.20 -0.71 -1.29
N TRP A 64 -3.45 -0.39 -2.36
CA TRP A 64 -3.95 -0.39 -3.73
C TRP A 64 -4.43 -1.78 -4.16
N PHE A 65 -3.65 -2.84 -3.88
CA PHE A 65 -4.02 -4.21 -4.22
C PHE A 65 -5.35 -4.62 -3.57
N CYS A 66 -5.50 -4.39 -2.26
CA CYS A 66 -6.76 -4.64 -1.56
C CYS A 66 -7.92 -3.82 -2.13
N ALA A 67 -7.70 -2.54 -2.46
CA ALA A 67 -8.72 -1.69 -3.07
C ALA A 67 -9.21 -2.25 -4.42
N THR A 68 -8.33 -2.87 -5.22
CA THR A 68 -8.75 -3.49 -6.49
C THR A 68 -9.66 -4.70 -6.31
N ILE A 69 -9.45 -5.51 -5.25
CA ILE A 69 -10.31 -6.66 -4.94
C ILE A 69 -11.69 -6.16 -4.48
N ILE A 70 -11.70 -5.20 -3.56
CA ILE A 70 -12.95 -4.64 -3.02
C ILE A 70 -13.76 -3.95 -4.11
N GLY A 71 -13.10 -3.18 -5.00
CA GLY A 71 -13.77 -2.51 -6.10
C GLY A 71 -14.38 -3.47 -7.12
N ASP A 72 -13.67 -4.55 -7.44
CA ASP A 72 -14.15 -5.60 -8.36
C ASP A 72 -15.32 -6.40 -7.75
N TRP A 73 -15.19 -6.78 -6.48
CA TRP A 73 -16.29 -7.42 -5.74
C TRP A 73 -17.54 -6.53 -5.68
N ALA A 74 -17.38 -5.23 -5.41
CA ALA A 74 -18.51 -4.30 -5.35
C ALA A 74 -19.27 -4.15 -6.67
N VAL A 75 -18.64 -4.44 -7.82
CA VAL A 75 -19.26 -4.37 -9.15
C VAL A 75 -19.86 -5.72 -9.57
N THR A 76 -19.19 -6.82 -9.24
CA THR A 76 -19.53 -8.16 -9.73
C THR A 76 -20.36 -8.98 -8.74
N ASP A 77 -20.41 -8.59 -7.47
CA ASP A 77 -21.01 -9.34 -6.35
C ASP A 77 -20.47 -10.77 -6.20
N ASP A 78 -19.30 -11.03 -6.78
CA ASP A 78 -18.60 -12.32 -6.78
C ASP A 78 -17.20 -12.14 -6.17
N LEU A 79 -17.08 -12.47 -4.89
CA LEU A 79 -15.84 -12.32 -4.14
C LEU A 79 -14.76 -13.32 -4.59
N ASP A 80 -15.15 -14.58 -4.85
CA ASP A 80 -14.21 -15.62 -5.25
C ASP A 80 -13.62 -15.29 -6.62
N GLY A 81 -14.46 -14.90 -7.58
CA GLY A 81 -14.01 -14.46 -8.89
C GLY A 81 -13.15 -13.18 -8.84
N ALA A 82 -13.44 -12.26 -7.92
CA ALA A 82 -12.62 -11.06 -7.72
C ALA A 82 -11.21 -11.39 -7.18
N ILE A 83 -11.11 -12.36 -6.27
CA ILE A 83 -9.83 -12.86 -5.75
C ILE A 83 -9.03 -13.55 -6.86
N ASP A 84 -9.66 -14.43 -7.64
CA ASP A 84 -9.00 -15.13 -8.74
C ASP A 84 -8.38 -14.15 -9.76
N ARG A 85 -9.15 -13.13 -10.17
CA ARG A 85 -8.65 -12.07 -11.07
C ARG A 85 -7.51 -11.26 -10.44
N ALA A 86 -7.57 -11.02 -9.13
CA ALA A 86 -6.50 -10.31 -8.42
C ALA A 86 -5.22 -11.14 -8.30
N MET A 87 -5.33 -12.45 -8.09
CA MET A 87 -4.18 -13.35 -8.07
C MET A 87 -3.50 -13.43 -9.43
N VAL A 88 -4.27 -13.50 -10.53
CA VAL A 88 -3.71 -13.42 -11.88
C VAL A 88 -2.96 -12.11 -12.10
N ARG A 89 -3.54 -10.98 -11.67
CA ARG A 89 -2.87 -9.66 -11.76
C ARG A 89 -1.57 -9.61 -10.94
N LEU A 90 -1.56 -10.21 -9.74
CA LEU A 90 -0.35 -10.31 -8.91
C LEU A 90 0.72 -11.16 -9.59
N TYR A 91 0.34 -12.33 -10.13
CA TYR A 91 1.25 -13.21 -10.86
C TYR A 91 1.92 -12.47 -12.03
N VAL A 92 1.14 -11.78 -12.87
CA VAL A 92 1.67 -11.00 -13.99
C VAL A 92 2.63 -9.90 -13.52
N LEU A 93 2.28 -9.20 -12.43
CA LEU A 93 3.15 -8.17 -11.85
C LEU A 93 4.50 -8.74 -11.40
N LEU A 94 4.49 -9.88 -10.70
CA LEU A 94 5.70 -10.54 -10.23
C LEU A 94 6.54 -11.09 -11.38
N GLU A 95 5.90 -11.64 -12.43
CA GLU A 95 6.56 -12.11 -13.65
C GLU A 95 7.27 -10.96 -14.36
N ILE A 96 6.59 -9.82 -14.55
CA ILE A 96 7.20 -8.61 -15.14
C ILE A 96 8.39 -8.13 -14.30
N LEU A 97 8.25 -8.13 -12.98
CA LEU A 97 9.31 -7.69 -12.06
C LEU A 97 10.52 -8.63 -12.12
N ALA A 98 10.29 -9.94 -12.23
CA ALA A 98 11.33 -10.94 -12.41
C ALA A 98 12.05 -10.80 -13.75
N MET A 99 11.30 -10.59 -14.85
CA MET A 99 11.87 -10.32 -16.16
C MET A 99 12.72 -9.05 -16.17
N LEU A 100 12.26 -7.98 -15.51
CA LEU A 100 13.01 -6.74 -15.39
C LEU A 100 14.30 -6.93 -14.58
N ALA A 101 14.23 -7.64 -13.46
CA ALA A 101 15.39 -7.94 -12.62
C ALA A 101 16.41 -8.85 -13.31
N ALA A 102 15.97 -9.71 -14.24
CA ALA A 102 16.85 -10.55 -15.05
C ALA A 102 17.41 -9.84 -16.30
N SER A 103 16.87 -8.65 -16.64
CA SER A 103 17.32 -7.85 -17.79
C SER A 103 18.44 -6.86 -17.47
N ASP A 104 18.69 -6.61 -16.19
CA ASP A 104 19.88 -5.91 -15.65
C ASP A 104 21.06 -6.89 -15.48
#